data_AF-K0G6T8-F1
#
_entry.id   AF-K0G6T8-F1
#
_cell.length_a   1.000
_cell.length_b   1.000
_cell.length_c   1.000
_cell.angle_alpha   90.00
_cell.angle_beta   90.00
_cell.angle_gamma   90.00
#
_symmetry.space_group_name_H-M   'P 1'
#
loop_
_entity.id
_entity.type
_entity.pdbx_description
1 polymer ?
#
loop_
_entity_poly.entity_id
_entity_poly.type
_entity_poly.pdbx_seq_one_letter_code
_entity_poly.pdbx_strand_id
1 'polypeptide(L)'
;MSFKETLIRKKDAYYKSGFNYSFIKKQKAIDQKFIGNSSIHDLDMVVYGYSVGYKKLYKPFLPRIIDWISEGIDNNECFGSLAFHQNNLNSALAFATWINTGVNDVELWKKSLKWREELYGNEDYSKGMSRDDKEIFALSLLHYIQAQEYEKAIKLYQSVKGDKLLKLNKNMSGYRLAYAYCLHFYENKFTVEQLEKAAKPFLEKHLQMLYSMGRPTEMLYWLKMVCDAREKEYTPEEVIYSFYEYISEEEKPEFVKELLAGKVEKKSFFSFLKW
;
A
#
# COMPACT_ATOMS: atom_id res chain seq x y z
N MET A 1 -7.18 13.84 19.76
CA MET A 1 -7.28 14.30 18.37
C MET A 1 -8.08 13.25 17.63
N SER A 2 -9.21 13.63 17.02
CA SER A 2 -10.06 12.69 16.28
C SER A 2 -9.37 12.22 15.00
N PHE A 3 -9.74 11.05 14.47
CA PHE A 3 -9.23 10.61 13.18
C PHE A 3 -9.66 11.57 12.06
N LYS A 4 -10.87 12.13 12.16
CA LYS A 4 -11.35 13.26 11.35
C LYS A 4 -10.39 14.45 11.34
N GLU A 5 -9.89 14.90 12.49
CA GLU A 5 -8.87 15.97 12.59
C GLU A 5 -7.54 15.56 11.93
N THR A 6 -7.20 14.27 11.94
CA THR A 6 -6.00 13.72 11.29
C THR A 6 -6.14 13.66 9.76
N LEU A 7 -7.34 13.34 9.25
CA LEU A 7 -7.67 13.44 7.82
C LEU A 7 -7.72 14.90 7.35
N ILE A 8 -8.16 15.81 8.22
CA ILE A 8 -8.29 17.24 7.93
C ILE A 8 -6.95 17.98 7.97
N ARG A 9 -5.84 17.35 8.44
CA ARG A 9 -4.50 17.94 8.60
C ARG A 9 -4.25 19.13 7.67
N LYS A 10 -4.59 20.33 8.16
CA LYS A 10 -4.01 21.57 7.67
C LYS A 10 -2.63 21.60 8.26
N LYS A 11 -1.63 21.33 7.43
CA LYS A 11 -0.24 21.61 7.79
C LYS A 11 -0.14 23.12 7.91
N ASP A 12 -0.06 23.65 9.12
CA ASP A 12 0.17 25.08 9.34
C ASP A 12 1.55 25.44 8.79
N ALA A 13 1.56 25.89 7.55
CA ALA A 13 2.67 26.55 6.91
C ALA A 13 2.30 28.02 6.77
N TYR A 14 3.07 28.91 7.37
CA TYR A 14 2.87 30.35 7.34
C TYR A 14 3.16 30.93 5.95
N TYR A 15 2.25 30.70 4.99
CA TYR A 15 2.13 31.48 3.76
C TYR A 15 0.66 31.49 3.31
N LYS A 16 0.24 32.61 2.69
CA LYS A 16 -1.15 33.06 2.41
C LYS A 16 -2.12 32.07 1.75
N SER A 17 -1.69 30.87 1.34
CA SER A 17 -2.50 29.85 0.65
C SER A 17 -2.45 28.45 1.30
N GLY A 18 -1.73 28.24 2.41
CA GLY A 18 -1.76 26.98 3.17
C GLY A 18 -1.20 25.74 2.45
N PHE A 19 -0.53 25.91 1.32
CA PHE A 19 0.05 24.83 0.53
C PHE A 19 1.53 25.13 0.24
N ASN A 20 2.43 24.20 0.59
CA ASN A 20 3.86 24.30 0.32
C ASN A 20 4.32 23.12 -0.55
N TYR A 21 4.93 23.42 -1.70
CA TYR A 21 5.68 22.46 -2.50
C TYR A 21 7.17 22.57 -2.15
N SER A 22 7.65 21.62 -1.35
CA SER A 22 9.08 21.34 -1.32
C SER A 22 9.34 20.22 -2.32
N PHE A 23 10.08 20.51 -3.38
CA PHE A 23 10.57 19.48 -4.29
C PHE A 23 12.06 19.68 -4.51
N ILE A 24 12.80 18.58 -4.49
CA ILE A 24 14.23 18.61 -4.77
C ILE A 24 14.37 18.74 -6.29
N LYS A 25 15.04 19.81 -6.75
CA LYS A 25 15.56 19.87 -8.12
C LYS A 25 16.96 19.26 -8.12
N LYS A 26 17.27 18.41 -9.11
CA LYS A 26 18.63 17.88 -9.31
C LYS A 26 19.56 19.08 -9.52
N GLN A 27 20.30 19.49 -8.48
CA GLN A 27 21.43 20.40 -8.64
C GLN A 27 22.56 19.59 -9.25
N LYS A 28 23.07 20.03 -10.39
CA LYS A 28 24.09 19.36 -11.23
C LYS A 28 25.42 18.99 -10.51
N ALA A 29 25.55 19.24 -9.21
CA ALA A 29 26.82 19.16 -8.48
C ALA A 29 26.75 18.46 -7.11
N ILE A 30 25.60 17.93 -6.69
CA ILE A 30 25.53 17.13 -5.46
C ILE A 30 25.19 15.71 -5.88
N ASP A 31 26.17 14.82 -5.77
CA ASP A 31 25.95 13.38 -5.68
C ASP A 31 24.98 13.15 -4.52
N GLN A 32 23.68 13.15 -4.82
CA GLN A 32 22.69 12.75 -3.86
C GLN A 32 22.80 11.24 -3.75
N LYS A 33 23.72 10.82 -2.88
CA LYS A 33 24.03 9.43 -2.55
C LYS A 33 22.78 8.60 -2.19
N PHE A 34 21.67 9.28 -1.85
CA PHE A 34 20.40 8.69 -1.44
C PHE A 34 19.18 9.26 -2.20
N ILE A 35 19.31 9.42 -3.52
CA ILE A 35 18.27 10.01 -4.37
C ILE A 35 17.03 9.12 -4.47
N GLY A 36 17.22 7.79 -4.40
CA GLY A 36 16.14 6.81 -4.37
C GLY A 36 15.34 6.92 -3.08
N ASN A 37 16.00 6.94 -1.91
CA ASN A 37 15.35 7.12 -0.62
C ASN A 37 14.53 8.41 -0.54
N SER A 38 15.09 9.52 -1.06
CA SER A 38 14.37 10.80 -1.12
C SER A 38 13.08 10.68 -1.94
N SER A 39 13.10 9.86 -2.99
CA SER A 39 11.95 9.66 -3.88
C SER A 39 10.89 8.72 -3.31
N ILE A 40 11.25 7.79 -2.42
CA ILE A 40 10.27 7.01 -1.64
C ILE A 40 9.39 7.96 -0.81
N HIS A 41 9.98 8.94 -0.13
CA HIS A 41 9.21 9.94 0.60
C HIS A 41 8.28 10.75 -0.34
N ASP A 42 8.78 11.12 -1.53
CA ASP A 42 7.95 11.83 -2.50
C ASP A 42 6.77 10.98 -2.99
N LEU A 43 6.95 9.66 -3.12
CA LEU A 43 5.87 8.72 -3.40
C LEU A 43 4.78 8.75 -2.32
N ASP A 44 5.16 8.72 -1.03
CA ASP A 44 4.20 8.85 0.07
C ASP A 44 3.38 10.14 -0.04
N MET A 45 4.02 11.25 -0.43
CA MET A 45 3.32 12.52 -0.67
C MET A 45 2.35 12.44 -1.86
N VAL A 46 2.68 11.67 -2.92
CA VAL A 46 1.75 11.41 -4.02
C VAL A 46 0.52 10.64 -3.51
N VAL A 47 0.70 9.60 -2.69
CA VAL A 47 -0.42 8.81 -2.16
C VAL A 47 -1.33 9.67 -1.28
N TYR A 48 -0.77 10.47 -0.37
CA TYR A 48 -1.53 11.42 0.43
C TYR A 48 -2.26 12.45 -0.42
N GLY A 49 -1.55 13.08 -1.36
CA GLY A 49 -2.12 14.07 -2.26
C GLY A 49 -3.27 13.50 -3.05
N TYR A 50 -3.13 12.27 -3.56
CA TYR A 50 -4.20 11.58 -4.26
C TYR A 50 -5.39 11.35 -3.35
N SER A 51 -5.19 10.85 -2.12
CA SER A 51 -6.28 10.56 -1.18
C SER A 51 -7.19 11.76 -0.90
N VAL A 52 -6.66 12.98 -0.97
CA VAL A 52 -7.43 14.21 -0.73
C VAL A 52 -7.84 14.95 -2.02
N GLY A 53 -7.78 14.29 -3.17
CA GLY A 53 -8.25 14.84 -4.46
C GLY A 53 -7.23 15.70 -5.22
N TYR A 54 -5.97 15.74 -4.78
CA TYR A 54 -4.91 16.52 -5.44
C TYR A 54 -4.13 15.74 -6.50
N LYS A 55 -4.77 14.78 -7.18
CA LYS A 55 -4.13 14.01 -8.27
C LYS A 55 -3.50 14.90 -9.33
N LYS A 56 -4.21 15.92 -9.82
CA LYS A 56 -3.70 16.84 -10.86
C LYS A 56 -2.41 17.54 -10.43
N LEU A 57 -2.27 17.79 -9.13
CA LEU A 57 -1.15 18.51 -8.53
C LEU A 57 0.06 17.60 -8.36
N TYR A 58 -0.15 16.37 -7.88
CA TYR A 58 0.93 15.42 -7.57
C TYR A 58 1.32 14.50 -8.72
N LYS A 59 0.44 14.25 -9.70
CA LYS A 59 0.74 13.39 -10.86
C LYS A 59 2.03 13.77 -11.61
N PRO A 60 2.35 15.06 -11.84
CA PRO A 60 3.57 15.44 -12.55
C PRO A 60 4.89 15.00 -11.87
N PHE A 61 4.86 14.60 -10.60
CA PHE A 61 6.06 14.15 -9.88
C PHE A 61 6.40 12.69 -10.13
N LEU A 62 5.44 11.88 -10.59
CA LEU A 62 5.62 10.43 -10.76
C LEU A 62 6.77 10.07 -11.71
N PRO A 63 6.95 10.69 -12.90
CA PRO A 63 8.07 10.36 -13.77
C PRO A 63 9.43 10.55 -13.08
N ARG A 64 9.64 11.68 -12.39
CA ARG A 64 10.88 11.94 -11.64
C ARG A 64 11.07 10.94 -10.50
N ILE A 65 10.00 10.60 -9.77
CA ILE A 65 10.06 9.62 -8.68
C ILE A 65 10.52 8.26 -9.22
N ILE A 66 9.93 7.81 -10.33
CA ILE A 66 10.31 6.56 -11.01
C ILE A 66 11.78 6.59 -11.43
N ASP A 67 12.22 7.68 -12.08
CA ASP A 67 13.60 7.84 -12.53
C ASP A 67 14.59 7.78 -11.37
N TRP A 68 14.30 8.48 -10.27
CA TRP A 68 15.21 8.58 -9.13
C TRP A 68 15.25 7.32 -8.27
N ILE A 69 14.11 6.62 -8.11
CA ILE A 69 14.12 5.31 -7.47
C ILE A 69 14.93 4.33 -8.32
N SER A 70 14.76 4.36 -9.65
CA SER A 70 15.55 3.53 -10.58
C SER A 70 17.05 3.83 -10.45
N GLU A 71 17.44 5.11 -10.44
CA GLU A 71 18.83 5.55 -10.21
C GLU A 71 19.37 5.04 -8.86
N GLY A 72 18.56 5.06 -7.79
CA GLY A 72 18.93 4.49 -6.49
C GLY A 72 19.12 2.97 -6.52
N ILE A 73 18.29 2.23 -7.26
CA ILE A 73 18.44 0.79 -7.45
C ILE A 73 19.72 0.47 -8.22
N ASP A 74 19.94 1.14 -9.37
CA ASP A 74 21.11 0.91 -10.23
C ASP A 74 22.43 1.22 -9.50
N ASN A 75 22.41 2.23 -8.64
CA ASN A 75 23.56 2.61 -7.81
C ASN A 75 23.77 1.71 -6.59
N ASN A 76 22.94 0.67 -6.39
CA ASN A 76 22.92 -0.15 -5.17
C ASN A 76 22.89 0.72 -3.90
N GLU A 77 22.04 1.75 -3.91
CA GLU A 77 21.83 2.62 -2.77
C GLU A 77 21.56 1.77 -1.52
N CYS A 78 22.20 2.13 -0.40
CA CYS A 78 22.18 1.35 0.82
C CYS A 78 22.16 2.26 2.04
N PHE A 79 21.19 2.04 2.93
CA PHE A 79 21.08 2.71 4.22
C PHE A 79 21.19 1.67 5.34
N GLY A 80 22.43 1.25 5.64
CA GLY A 80 22.73 0.22 6.64
C GLY A 80 22.63 -1.20 6.11
N SER A 81 21.43 -1.66 5.74
CA SER A 81 21.21 -2.98 5.14
C SER A 81 20.86 -2.86 3.67
N LEU A 82 21.70 -3.45 2.80
CA LEU A 82 21.49 -3.43 1.35
C LEU A 82 20.15 -4.08 0.99
N ALA A 83 19.91 -5.29 1.50
CA ALA A 83 18.68 -6.02 1.20
C ALA A 83 17.44 -5.27 1.70
N PHE A 84 17.50 -4.64 2.87
CA PHE A 84 16.38 -3.83 3.39
C PHE A 84 16.10 -2.64 2.50
N HIS A 85 17.14 -1.89 2.15
CA HIS A 85 16.98 -0.68 1.35
C HIS A 85 16.54 -0.99 -0.08
N GLN A 86 17.11 -2.03 -0.69
CA GLN A 86 16.76 -2.45 -2.04
C GLN A 86 15.35 -3.06 -2.11
N ASN A 87 14.89 -3.75 -1.06
CA ASN A 87 13.49 -4.17 -0.96
C ASN A 87 12.54 -2.95 -0.99
N ASN A 88 12.83 -1.92 -0.19
CA ASN A 88 12.03 -0.70 -0.14
C ASN A 88 12.05 0.07 -1.47
N LEU A 89 13.21 0.20 -2.12
CA LEU A 89 13.31 0.87 -3.42
C LEU A 89 12.56 0.11 -4.51
N ASN A 90 12.74 -1.21 -4.61
CA ASN A 90 12.07 -2.00 -5.65
C ASN A 90 10.55 -2.01 -5.47
N SER A 91 10.06 -2.12 -4.24
CA SER A 91 8.62 -2.03 -3.95
C SER A 91 8.04 -0.64 -4.21
N ALA A 92 8.77 0.42 -3.84
CA ALA A 92 8.37 1.79 -4.15
C ALA A 92 8.35 2.06 -5.67
N LEU A 93 9.32 1.52 -6.43
CA LEU A 93 9.34 1.62 -7.89
C LEU A 93 8.11 0.92 -8.50
N ALA A 94 7.78 -0.27 -8.02
CA ALA A 94 6.62 -1.02 -8.48
C ALA A 94 5.32 -0.22 -8.23
N PHE A 95 5.15 0.36 -7.03
CA PHE A 95 4.00 1.22 -6.76
C PHE A 95 3.99 2.52 -7.56
N ALA A 96 5.12 3.22 -7.67
CA ALA A 96 5.18 4.46 -8.46
C ALA A 96 4.81 4.20 -9.93
N THR A 97 5.32 3.10 -10.49
CA THR A 97 4.99 2.65 -11.85
C THR A 97 3.51 2.31 -11.98
N TRP A 98 2.95 1.56 -11.02
CA TRP A 98 1.52 1.24 -11.00
C TRP A 98 0.64 2.49 -10.88
N ILE A 99 0.97 3.45 -10.01
CA ILE A 99 0.21 4.70 -9.87
C ILE A 99 0.26 5.52 -11.16
N ASN A 100 1.40 5.52 -11.85
CA ASN A 100 1.60 6.29 -13.08
C ASN A 100 0.86 5.68 -14.28
N THR A 101 0.88 4.35 -14.40
CA THR A 101 0.44 3.63 -15.61
C THR A 101 -0.88 2.89 -15.45
N GLY A 102 -1.27 2.57 -14.22
CA GLY A 102 -2.37 1.64 -13.91
C GLY A 102 -2.00 0.16 -14.01
N VAL A 103 -0.78 -0.17 -14.45
CA VAL A 103 -0.36 -1.56 -14.71
C VAL A 103 0.49 -2.08 -13.56
N ASN A 104 0.16 -3.27 -13.07
CA ASN A 104 0.95 -3.95 -12.04
C ASN A 104 2.19 -4.59 -12.67
N ASP A 105 3.38 -4.07 -12.37
CA ASP A 105 4.65 -4.63 -12.84
C ASP A 105 5.08 -5.79 -11.94
N VAL A 106 4.71 -7.01 -12.35
CA VAL A 106 5.01 -8.25 -11.63
C VAL A 106 6.52 -8.50 -11.50
N GLU A 107 7.33 -8.12 -12.48
CA GLU A 107 8.76 -8.38 -12.46
C GLU A 107 9.50 -7.46 -11.48
N LEU A 108 9.07 -6.20 -11.35
CA LEU A 108 9.54 -5.32 -10.28
C LEU A 108 9.20 -5.88 -8.89
N TRP A 109 8.00 -6.43 -8.72
CA TRP A 109 7.62 -7.09 -7.47
C TRP A 109 8.47 -8.33 -7.16
N LYS A 110 8.81 -9.14 -8.17
CA LYS A 110 9.72 -10.28 -8.00
C LYS A 110 11.14 -9.84 -7.62
N LYS A 111 11.64 -8.72 -8.15
CA LYS A 111 12.92 -8.14 -7.70
C LYS A 111 12.87 -7.73 -6.23
N SER A 112 11.80 -7.08 -5.80
CA SER A 112 11.57 -6.75 -4.38
C SER A 112 11.50 -8.01 -3.51
N LEU A 113 10.81 -9.07 -3.96
CA LEU A 113 10.74 -10.36 -3.26
C LEU A 113 12.11 -11.00 -3.04
N LYS A 114 13.00 -10.97 -4.04
CA LYS A 114 14.36 -11.52 -3.89
C LYS A 114 15.08 -10.91 -2.68
N TRP A 115 15.04 -9.59 -2.53
CA TRP A 115 15.64 -8.89 -1.40
C TRP A 115 14.93 -9.21 -0.08
N ARG A 116 13.61 -9.40 -0.13
CA ARG A 116 12.82 -9.77 1.04
C ARG A 116 13.14 -11.18 1.53
N GLU A 117 13.33 -12.14 0.62
CA GLU A 117 13.77 -13.50 0.93
C GLU A 117 15.18 -13.50 1.53
N GLU A 118 16.08 -12.62 1.07
CA GLU A 118 17.40 -12.46 1.68
C GLU A 118 17.33 -11.94 3.13
N LEU A 119 16.41 -11.02 3.42
CA LEU A 119 16.22 -10.48 4.78
C LEU A 119 15.57 -11.49 5.73
N TYR A 120 14.52 -12.16 5.27
CA TYR A 120 13.58 -12.85 6.16
C TYR A 120 13.48 -14.36 5.89
N GLY A 121 14.18 -14.88 4.88
CA GLY A 121 14.10 -16.30 4.49
C GLY A 121 14.58 -17.27 5.56
N ASN A 122 15.39 -16.80 6.52
CA ASN A 122 15.93 -17.60 7.62
C ASN A 122 15.31 -17.25 8.99
N GLU A 123 14.22 -16.48 9.04
CA GLU A 123 13.58 -16.16 10.32
C GLU A 123 12.92 -17.40 10.94
N ASP A 124 13.29 -17.69 12.18
CA ASP A 124 12.69 -18.76 12.97
C ASP A 124 11.62 -18.20 13.93
N TYR A 125 10.36 -18.47 13.59
CA TYR A 125 9.21 -18.11 14.42
C TYR A 125 8.77 -19.21 15.39
N SER A 126 9.59 -20.23 15.63
CA SER A 126 9.30 -21.34 16.56
C SER A 126 8.97 -20.87 17.98
N LYS A 127 9.58 -19.76 18.41
CA LYS A 127 9.35 -19.12 19.73
C LYS A 127 8.14 -18.18 19.74
N GLY A 128 7.38 -18.13 18.66
CA GLY A 128 6.29 -17.19 18.45
C GLY A 128 6.77 -15.92 17.73
N MET A 129 5.79 -15.11 17.31
CA MET A 129 6.03 -13.84 16.63
C MET A 129 5.73 -12.66 17.57
N SER A 130 6.64 -11.70 17.61
CA SER A 130 6.45 -10.38 18.20
C SER A 130 5.30 -9.62 17.49
N ARG A 131 5.00 -8.40 17.93
CA ARG A 131 4.04 -7.56 17.20
C ARG A 131 4.60 -7.17 15.83
N ASP A 132 5.87 -6.79 15.78
CA ASP A 132 6.52 -6.29 14.57
C ASP A 132 6.73 -7.43 13.57
N ASP A 133 7.10 -8.62 14.05
CA ASP A 133 7.23 -9.82 13.21
C ASP A 133 5.89 -10.14 12.52
N LYS A 134 4.75 -9.95 13.20
CA LYS A 134 3.44 -10.18 12.59
C LYS A 134 3.11 -9.16 11.50
N GLU A 135 3.54 -7.91 11.65
CA GLU A 135 3.38 -6.87 10.62
C GLU A 135 4.31 -7.16 9.43
N ILE A 136 5.58 -7.46 9.68
CA ILE A 136 6.57 -7.85 8.66
C ILE A 136 6.10 -9.07 7.90
N PHE A 137 5.61 -10.10 8.60
CA PHE A 137 5.11 -11.32 7.98
C PHE A 137 3.86 -11.08 7.12
N ALA A 138 2.95 -10.23 7.57
CA ALA A 138 1.80 -9.82 6.77
C ALA A 138 2.23 -9.08 5.49
N LEU A 139 3.15 -8.13 5.61
CA LEU A 139 3.72 -7.40 4.48
C LEU A 139 4.43 -8.34 3.51
N SER A 140 5.15 -9.35 4.01
CA SER A 140 5.79 -10.36 3.16
C SER A 140 4.77 -11.06 2.27
N LEU A 141 3.66 -11.56 2.84
CA LEU A 141 2.60 -12.19 2.07
C LEU A 141 1.97 -11.24 1.04
N LEU A 142 1.81 -9.96 1.39
CA LEU A 142 1.30 -8.94 0.46
C LEU A 142 2.26 -8.71 -0.71
N HIS A 143 3.58 -8.75 -0.51
CA HIS A 143 4.55 -8.66 -1.61
C HIS A 143 4.42 -9.85 -2.56
N TYR A 144 4.24 -11.07 -2.01
CA TYR A 144 4.00 -12.25 -2.85
C TYR A 144 2.72 -12.13 -3.67
N ILE A 145 1.64 -11.58 -3.09
CA ILE A 145 0.40 -11.30 -3.82
C ILE A 145 0.67 -10.34 -4.99
N GLN A 146 1.42 -9.26 -4.76
CA GLN A 146 1.71 -8.28 -5.81
C GLN A 146 2.61 -8.84 -6.93
N ALA A 147 3.49 -9.78 -6.58
CA ALA A 147 4.30 -10.54 -7.52
C ALA A 147 3.56 -11.70 -8.19
N GLN A 148 2.28 -11.94 -7.84
CA GLN A 148 1.49 -13.09 -8.28
C GLN A 148 2.12 -14.46 -7.95
N GLU A 149 2.94 -14.51 -6.90
CA GLU A 149 3.65 -15.70 -6.42
C GLU A 149 2.85 -16.36 -5.29
N TYR A 150 1.56 -16.62 -5.53
CA TYR A 150 0.60 -17.04 -4.51
C TYR A 150 0.95 -18.38 -3.87
N GLU A 151 1.40 -19.35 -4.67
CA GLU A 151 1.81 -20.68 -4.17
C GLU A 151 2.99 -20.57 -3.19
N LYS A 152 3.97 -19.71 -3.49
CA LYS A 152 5.11 -19.45 -2.59
C LYS A 152 4.64 -18.79 -1.29
N ALA A 153 3.72 -17.83 -1.38
CA ALA A 153 3.11 -17.21 -0.20
C ALA A 153 2.41 -18.24 0.71
N ILE A 154 1.69 -19.18 0.10
CA ILE A 154 0.98 -20.26 0.82
C ILE A 154 1.99 -21.17 1.53
N LYS A 155 3.04 -21.62 0.82
CA LYS A 155 4.11 -22.44 1.39
C LYS A 155 4.82 -21.74 2.54
N LEU A 156 5.13 -20.44 2.38
CA LEU A 156 5.72 -19.61 3.43
C LEU A 156 4.78 -19.50 4.65
N TYR A 157 3.49 -19.28 4.45
CA TYR A 157 2.54 -19.26 5.56
C TYR A 157 2.50 -20.60 6.30
N GLN A 158 2.42 -21.71 5.56
CA GLN A 158 2.32 -23.05 6.11
C GLN A 158 3.59 -23.50 6.82
N SER A 159 4.78 -23.08 6.36
CA SER A 159 6.03 -23.38 7.06
C SER A 159 6.08 -22.71 8.45
N VAL A 160 5.46 -21.54 8.60
CA VAL A 160 5.44 -20.76 9.85
C VAL A 160 4.27 -21.12 10.77
N LYS A 161 3.08 -21.37 10.21
CA LYS A 161 1.84 -21.59 10.98
C LYS A 161 1.32 -23.03 10.96
N GLY A 162 1.94 -23.89 10.18
CA GLY A 162 1.46 -25.22 9.86
C GLY A 162 0.33 -25.21 8.83
N ASP A 163 0.08 -26.37 8.23
CA ASP A 163 -0.99 -26.56 7.24
C ASP A 163 -2.34 -26.88 7.89
N LYS A 164 -2.84 -25.94 8.70
CA LYS A 164 -4.17 -26.03 9.29
C LYS A 164 -5.17 -25.31 8.40
N LEU A 165 -6.35 -25.93 8.21
CA LEU A 165 -7.46 -25.32 7.48
C LEU A 165 -7.81 -23.94 8.06
N LEU A 166 -7.68 -22.90 7.22
CA LEU A 166 -8.04 -21.54 7.61
C LEU A 166 -9.56 -21.39 7.70
N LYS A 167 -10.05 -20.86 8.82
CA LYS A 167 -11.44 -20.43 9.00
C LYS A 167 -11.50 -18.91 9.10
N LEU A 168 -12.32 -18.29 8.25
CA LEU A 168 -12.58 -16.85 8.30
C LEU A 168 -13.40 -16.50 9.54
N ASN A 169 -13.07 -15.38 10.18
CA ASN A 169 -13.85 -14.80 11.28
C ASN A 169 -13.60 -13.28 11.35
N LYS A 170 -14.25 -12.59 12.29
CA LYS A 170 -14.12 -11.12 12.45
C LYS A 170 -12.83 -10.65 13.16
N ASN A 171 -12.07 -11.59 13.75
CA ASN A 171 -10.86 -11.31 14.53
C ASN A 171 -9.61 -11.81 13.78
N MET A 172 -9.50 -11.45 12.50
CA MET A 172 -8.35 -11.82 11.67
C MET A 172 -7.16 -10.93 12.00
N SER A 173 -5.97 -11.54 12.15
CA SER A 173 -4.71 -10.81 12.14
C SER A 173 -4.30 -10.52 10.70
N GLY A 174 -3.48 -9.48 10.49
CA GLY A 174 -3.02 -9.09 9.14
C GLY A 174 -2.45 -10.25 8.34
N TYR A 175 -1.52 -11.03 8.88
CA TYR A 175 -0.93 -12.17 8.15
C TYR A 175 -1.94 -13.31 7.87
N ARG A 176 -2.94 -13.52 8.74
CA ARG A 176 -4.03 -14.50 8.46
C ARG A 176 -4.94 -13.98 7.36
N LEU A 177 -5.17 -12.67 7.32
CA LEU A 177 -5.95 -12.03 6.28
C LEU A 177 -5.24 -12.11 4.93
N ALA A 178 -3.97 -11.69 4.85
CA ALA A 178 -3.18 -11.79 3.64
C ALA A 178 -3.12 -13.24 3.11
N TYR A 179 -2.94 -14.24 3.99
CA TYR A 179 -3.01 -15.65 3.62
C TYR A 179 -4.37 -16.07 3.05
N ALA A 180 -5.49 -15.59 3.63
CA ALA A 180 -6.81 -15.85 3.08
C ALA A 180 -6.95 -15.36 1.63
N TYR A 181 -6.38 -14.20 1.32
CA TYR A 181 -6.35 -13.67 -0.03
C TYR A 181 -5.42 -14.47 -0.94
N CYS A 182 -4.26 -14.95 -0.46
CA CYS A 182 -3.44 -15.88 -1.24
C CYS A 182 -4.22 -17.14 -1.66
N LEU A 183 -4.99 -17.72 -0.73
CA LEU A 183 -5.84 -18.90 -1.00
C LEU A 183 -6.98 -18.59 -1.98
N HIS A 184 -7.51 -17.37 -1.96
CA HIS A 184 -8.49 -16.92 -2.94
C HIS A 184 -7.86 -16.78 -4.32
N PHE A 185 -6.75 -16.04 -4.46
CA PHE A 185 -6.10 -15.84 -5.75
C PHE A 185 -5.56 -17.14 -6.36
N TYR A 186 -5.12 -18.09 -5.54
CA TYR A 186 -4.55 -19.36 -6.02
C TYR A 186 -5.61 -20.44 -6.30
N GLU A 187 -6.62 -20.59 -5.44
CA GLU A 187 -7.54 -21.74 -5.46
C GLU A 187 -9.01 -21.35 -5.46
N ASN A 188 -9.35 -20.05 -5.49
CA ASN A 188 -10.71 -19.54 -5.29
C ASN A 188 -11.39 -20.07 -4.01
N LYS A 189 -10.59 -20.32 -2.96
CA LYS A 189 -11.06 -20.99 -1.73
C LYS A 189 -12.14 -20.21 -0.97
N PHE A 190 -12.10 -18.89 -1.05
CA PHE A 190 -13.06 -17.99 -0.42
C PHE A 190 -13.64 -17.06 -1.47
N THR A 191 -14.91 -16.71 -1.33
CA THR A 191 -15.53 -15.66 -2.16
C THR A 191 -15.09 -14.28 -1.71
N VAL A 192 -15.17 -13.29 -2.61
CA VAL A 192 -14.87 -11.88 -2.30
C VAL A 192 -15.70 -11.37 -1.13
N GLU A 193 -17.00 -11.67 -1.09
CA GLU A 193 -17.90 -11.25 0.00
C GLU A 193 -17.45 -11.79 1.36
N GLN A 194 -17.04 -13.07 1.41
CA GLN A 194 -16.53 -13.69 2.64
C GLN A 194 -15.24 -13.02 3.12
N LEU A 195 -14.33 -12.71 2.19
CA LEU A 195 -13.07 -12.04 2.48
C LEU A 195 -13.31 -10.62 3.00
N GLU A 196 -14.13 -9.82 2.32
CA GLU A 196 -14.44 -8.45 2.74
C GLU A 196 -15.08 -8.40 4.12
N LYS A 197 -16.04 -9.30 4.39
CA LYS A 197 -16.67 -9.41 5.71
C LYS A 197 -15.66 -9.73 6.81
N ALA A 198 -14.69 -10.60 6.53
CA ALA A 198 -13.63 -10.96 7.48
C ALA A 198 -12.56 -9.88 7.61
N ALA A 199 -12.26 -9.15 6.52
CA ALA A 199 -11.26 -8.11 6.44
C ALA A 199 -11.68 -6.82 7.15
N LYS A 200 -12.96 -6.46 7.03
CA LYS A 200 -13.49 -5.14 7.41
C LYS A 200 -13.08 -4.68 8.81
N PRO A 201 -13.27 -5.46 9.90
CA PRO A 201 -12.89 -5.00 11.24
C PRO A 201 -11.39 -4.75 11.43
N PHE A 202 -10.54 -5.48 10.71
CA PHE A 202 -9.09 -5.27 10.71
C PHE A 202 -8.73 -4.02 9.90
N LEU A 203 -9.26 -3.90 8.68
CA LEU A 203 -8.94 -2.80 7.76
C LEU A 203 -9.43 -1.44 8.26
N GLU A 204 -10.62 -1.35 8.84
CA GLU A 204 -11.15 -0.12 9.46
C GLU A 204 -10.17 0.49 10.46
N LYS A 205 -9.52 -0.34 11.29
CA LYS A 205 -8.56 0.14 12.29
C LYS A 205 -7.17 0.34 11.69
N HIS A 206 -6.72 -0.63 10.89
CA HIS A 206 -5.34 -0.69 10.43
C HIS A 206 -5.02 0.37 9.37
N LEU A 207 -5.94 0.62 8.42
CA LEU A 207 -5.72 1.63 7.38
C LEU A 207 -5.66 3.04 8.00
N GLN A 208 -6.53 3.34 8.95
CA GLN A 208 -6.52 4.62 9.68
C GLN A 208 -5.22 4.81 10.48
N MET A 209 -4.74 3.74 11.13
CA MET A 209 -3.46 3.74 11.84
C MET A 209 -2.30 4.03 10.88
N LEU A 210 -2.19 3.29 9.76
CA LEU A 210 -1.13 3.47 8.76
C LEU A 210 -1.15 4.89 8.19
N TYR A 211 -2.33 5.40 7.83
CA TYR A 211 -2.51 6.76 7.34
C TYR A 211 -2.02 7.80 8.37
N SER A 212 -2.37 7.64 9.65
CA SER A 212 -2.02 8.59 10.71
C SER A 212 -0.52 8.58 11.04
N MET A 213 0.11 7.41 10.91
CA MET A 213 1.53 7.16 11.21
C MET A 213 2.49 7.59 10.09
N GLY A 214 2.02 8.13 8.97
CA GLY A 214 2.92 8.48 7.88
C GLY A 214 3.27 7.30 6.96
N ARG A 215 2.48 6.21 6.95
CA ARG A 215 2.76 4.98 6.19
C ARG A 215 1.74 4.75 5.05
N PRO A 216 1.51 5.73 4.14
CA PRO A 216 0.46 5.62 3.14
C PRO A 216 0.79 4.61 2.04
N THR A 217 2.07 4.39 1.71
CA THR A 217 2.46 3.33 0.76
C THR A 217 2.17 1.94 1.33
N GLU A 218 2.29 1.74 2.64
CA GLU A 218 1.90 0.47 3.25
C GLU A 218 0.39 0.24 3.25
N MET A 219 -0.38 1.31 3.41
CA MET A 219 -1.83 1.28 3.24
C MET A 219 -2.22 0.79 1.84
N LEU A 220 -1.45 1.15 0.79
CA LEU A 220 -1.71 0.71 -0.57
C LEU A 220 -1.64 -0.80 -0.77
N TYR A 221 -0.76 -1.52 -0.06
CA TYR A 221 -0.74 -2.99 -0.19
C TYR A 221 -2.10 -3.59 0.16
N TRP A 222 -2.71 -3.12 1.24
CA TRP A 222 -4.00 -3.60 1.71
C TRP A 222 -5.12 -3.19 0.75
N LEU A 223 -5.19 -1.92 0.37
CA LEU A 223 -6.23 -1.41 -0.53
C LEU A 223 -6.16 -2.09 -1.90
N LYS A 224 -4.95 -2.21 -2.46
CA LYS A 224 -4.74 -2.85 -3.76
C LYS A 224 -5.08 -4.34 -3.69
N MET A 225 -4.65 -5.05 -2.64
CA MET A 225 -5.00 -6.46 -2.46
C MET A 225 -6.52 -6.70 -2.43
N VAL A 226 -7.28 -5.86 -1.71
CA VAL A 226 -8.74 -5.99 -1.68
C VAL A 226 -9.34 -5.68 -3.05
N CYS A 227 -8.90 -4.59 -3.70
CA CYS A 227 -9.44 -4.19 -4.99
C CYS A 227 -9.11 -5.21 -6.09
N ASP A 228 -7.90 -5.78 -6.09
CA ASP A 228 -7.47 -6.83 -7.03
C ASP A 228 -8.33 -8.11 -6.90
N ALA A 229 -8.88 -8.38 -5.72
CA ALA A 229 -9.76 -9.54 -5.51
C ALA A 229 -11.19 -9.30 -6.04
N ARG A 230 -11.59 -8.05 -6.23
CA ARG A 230 -12.91 -7.72 -6.78
C ARG A 230 -12.90 -7.94 -8.29
N GLU A 231 -14.03 -8.34 -8.85
CA GLU A 231 -14.18 -8.59 -10.31
C GLU A 231 -14.08 -7.32 -11.18
N LYS A 232 -14.03 -6.15 -10.55
CA LYS A 232 -13.98 -4.86 -11.22
C LYS A 232 -12.53 -4.39 -11.38
N GLU A 233 -12.21 -3.83 -12.54
CA GLU A 233 -10.96 -3.10 -12.72
C GLU A 233 -11.00 -1.72 -12.02
N TYR A 234 -9.94 -1.43 -11.25
CA TYR A 234 -9.77 -0.16 -10.55
C TYR A 234 -8.56 0.59 -11.11
N THR A 235 -8.73 1.88 -11.38
CA THR A 235 -7.58 2.78 -11.56
C THR A 235 -6.84 2.98 -10.22
N PRO A 236 -5.56 3.36 -10.23
CA PRO A 236 -4.82 3.60 -8.97
C PRO A 236 -5.47 4.63 -8.06
N GLU A 237 -6.08 5.67 -8.63
CA GLU A 237 -6.81 6.68 -7.86
C GLU A 237 -8.06 6.11 -7.20
N GLU A 238 -8.77 5.22 -7.89
CA GLU A 238 -9.95 4.55 -7.35
C GLU A 238 -9.59 3.56 -6.23
N VAL A 239 -8.46 2.86 -6.34
CA VAL A 239 -7.90 2.05 -5.25
C VAL A 239 -7.54 2.94 -4.05
N ILE A 240 -6.94 4.11 -4.27
CA ILE A 240 -6.64 5.04 -3.17
C ILE A 240 -7.93 5.52 -2.50
N TYR A 241 -9.00 5.76 -3.26
CA TYR A 241 -10.29 6.20 -2.72
C TYR A 241 -11.08 5.12 -1.99
N SER A 242 -10.82 3.83 -2.26
CA SER A 242 -11.44 2.76 -1.49
C SER A 242 -11.06 2.79 -0.01
N PHE A 243 -10.00 3.54 0.37
CA PHE A 243 -9.72 3.91 1.76
C PHE A 243 -10.95 4.46 2.50
N TYR A 244 -11.75 5.30 1.84
CA TYR A 244 -12.93 5.90 2.45
C TYR A 244 -14.08 4.90 2.67
N GLU A 245 -14.03 3.68 2.12
CA GLU A 245 -14.97 2.61 2.44
C GLU A 245 -14.77 2.09 3.89
N TYR A 246 -13.58 2.35 4.47
CA TYR A 246 -13.17 1.89 5.79
C TYR A 246 -13.14 3.00 6.85
N ILE A 247 -13.73 4.15 6.53
CA ILE A 247 -13.89 5.30 7.44
C ILE A 247 -15.39 5.43 7.73
N SER A 248 -15.75 5.67 9.01
CA SER A 248 -17.15 5.87 9.36
C SER A 248 -17.69 7.17 8.77
N GLU A 249 -18.99 7.24 8.47
CA GLU A 249 -19.59 8.42 7.84
C GLU A 249 -19.37 9.71 8.65
N GLU A 250 -19.33 9.61 9.99
CA GLU A 250 -19.12 10.76 10.87
C GLU A 250 -17.69 11.33 10.75
N GLU A 251 -16.72 10.47 10.43
CA GLU A 251 -15.30 10.78 10.31
C GLU A 251 -14.89 11.17 8.88
N LYS A 252 -15.70 10.86 7.86
CA LYS A 252 -15.42 11.26 6.48
C LYS A 252 -15.42 12.79 6.35
N PRO A 253 -14.35 13.38 5.78
CA PRO A 253 -14.34 14.80 5.44
C PRO A 253 -15.40 15.15 4.39
N GLU A 254 -15.93 16.38 4.44
CA GLU A 254 -16.98 16.83 3.52
C GLU A 254 -16.54 16.76 2.05
N PHE A 255 -15.28 17.08 1.76
CA PHE A 255 -14.74 17.03 0.39
C PHE A 255 -14.83 15.63 -0.23
N VAL A 256 -14.92 14.57 0.57
CA VAL A 256 -15.07 13.20 0.06
C VAL A 256 -16.38 13.06 -0.72
N LYS A 257 -17.45 13.75 -0.31
CA LYS A 257 -18.73 13.72 -1.06
C LYS A 257 -18.54 14.28 -2.47
N GLU A 258 -17.84 15.39 -2.61
CA GLU A 258 -17.54 16.00 -3.92
C GLU A 258 -16.58 15.11 -4.74
N LEU A 259 -15.56 14.56 -4.08
CA LEU A 259 -14.57 13.67 -4.66
C LEU A 259 -15.18 12.42 -5.28
N LEU A 260 -16.20 11.88 -4.60
CA LEU A 260 -16.93 10.67 -5.03
C LEU A 260 -18.10 10.99 -5.97
N ALA A 261 -18.79 12.13 -5.79
CA ALA A 261 -19.91 12.56 -6.64
C ALA A 261 -19.49 12.86 -8.08
N GLY A 262 -18.29 13.42 -8.29
CA GLY A 262 -17.72 13.67 -9.62
C GLY A 262 -17.44 12.41 -10.47
N LYS A 263 -17.63 11.21 -9.91
CA LYS A 263 -17.42 9.92 -10.59
C LYS A 263 -18.71 9.13 -10.86
N VAL A 264 -19.88 9.64 -10.45
CA VAL A 264 -21.17 8.93 -10.55
C VAL A 264 -21.72 8.85 -12.00
N GLU A 265 -21.20 9.62 -12.96
CA GLU A 265 -21.63 9.52 -14.36
C GLU A 265 -21.07 8.31 -15.14
N LYS A 266 -20.14 7.53 -14.57
CA LYS A 266 -19.73 6.24 -15.14
C LYS A 266 -20.23 5.10 -14.26
N LYS A 267 -21.27 4.42 -14.75
CA LYS A 267 -22.03 3.32 -14.13
C LYS A 267 -21.31 2.56 -12.99
N SER A 268 -21.98 2.56 -11.83
CA SER A 268 -21.79 1.63 -10.70
C SER A 268 -20.40 1.60 -10.06
N PHE A 269 -19.99 2.73 -9.48
CA PHE A 269 -18.86 2.74 -8.54
C PHE A 269 -19.25 2.29 -7.12
N PHE A 270 -20.54 2.37 -6.77
CA PHE A 270 -21.01 2.24 -5.38
C PHE A 270 -22.34 1.48 -5.23
N SER A 271 -22.56 0.38 -5.94
CA SER A 271 -23.72 -0.51 -5.66
C SER A 271 -23.73 -1.08 -4.23
N PHE A 272 -22.65 -0.86 -3.46
CA PHE A 272 -22.49 -1.26 -2.07
C PHE A 272 -22.61 -0.12 -1.04
N LEU A 273 -22.76 1.15 -1.45
CA LEU A 273 -23.14 2.26 -0.55
C LEU A 273 -24.65 2.49 -0.54
N LYS A 274 -25.46 1.43 -0.50
CA LYS A 274 -26.89 1.58 -0.21
C LYS A 274 -27.09 1.64 1.30
N TRP A 275 -27.04 2.83 1.91
CA TRP A 275 -27.90 3.25 3.04
C TRP A 275 -28.07 4.77 2.95
#